data_AF-A2G1C5-F1
#
_entry.id   AF-A2G1C5-F1
#
_cell.length_a   1.000
_cell.length_b   1.000
_cell.length_c   1.000
_cell.angle_alpha   90.00
_cell.angle_beta   90.00
_cell.angle_gamma   90.00
#
_symmetry.space_group_name_H-M   'P 1'
#
loop_
_entity.id
_entity.type
_entity.pdbx_description
1 polymer ?
#
loop_
_entity_poly.entity_id
_entity_poly.type
_entity_poly.pdbx_seq_one_letter_code
_entity_poly.pdbx_strand_id
1 'polypeptide(L)'
;MALLNRLTFDFLIDTINPCDSASHGKFVNAKILNKSTVDQKYKPHFYVVDKESTLYIVTRSTSSKEDWLTNFEATEVQCQFGSTTTRCHKGFYRSAQYVYNISKDYMSNYTGKIVITGHSLGGAITSIVTHMALTDPDLADKDIIGIAYAPPPAMEYVPPNIRSKLAAFMNSDDIVPRLSYPNILATYYDQISIGGSEFLSKIKNDFPMLSFLTTNMKQKLNTTVYQYYLNRDLFHVHYPWGTLFHLKGLYQTLNDTQIDPVSIDRLEISDNATLDHYLSKYQENIEILFKDKPNEQSKGKDKDLTITLSITVPIIILLLVIVIVLLVLLISRNRKIENIEKELITSDV
;
A
#
# COMPACT_ATOMS: atom_id res chain seq x y z
N MET A 1 -6.05 -21.30 12.95
CA MET A 1 -4.82 -21.28 13.79
C MET A 1 -3.52 -21.56 13.02
N ALA A 2 -3.51 -22.24 11.86
CA ALA A 2 -2.25 -22.57 11.17
C ALA A 2 -1.46 -21.37 10.60
N LEU A 3 -2.13 -20.29 10.16
CA LEU A 3 -1.45 -19.11 9.58
C LEU A 3 -0.80 -18.23 10.66
N LEU A 4 -1.54 -17.88 11.71
CA LEU A 4 -1.07 -16.96 12.76
C LEU A 4 0.22 -17.44 13.42
N ASN A 5 0.36 -18.76 13.64
CA ASN A 5 1.57 -19.36 14.20
C ASN A 5 2.81 -19.23 13.30
N ARG A 6 2.63 -18.96 11.99
CA ARG A 6 3.72 -18.71 11.05
C ARG A 6 4.15 -17.24 11.01
N LEU A 7 3.32 -16.33 11.49
CA LEU A 7 3.55 -14.88 11.43
C LEU A 7 4.41 -14.42 12.61
N THR A 8 5.62 -14.98 12.73
CA THR A 8 6.62 -14.52 13.71
C THR A 8 7.23 -13.20 13.26
N PHE A 9 7.89 -12.50 14.19
CA PHE A 9 8.66 -11.29 13.88
C PHE A 9 9.63 -11.51 12.71
N ASP A 10 10.52 -12.50 12.83
CA ASP A 10 11.54 -12.79 11.82
C ASP A 10 10.91 -13.10 10.46
N PHE A 11 9.83 -13.89 10.44
CA PHE A 11 9.14 -14.21 9.20
C PHE A 11 8.56 -12.96 8.53
N LEU A 12 7.90 -12.07 9.28
CA LEU A 12 7.33 -10.84 8.73
C LEU A 12 8.41 -9.88 8.23
N ILE A 13 9.54 -9.78 8.94
CA ILE A 13 10.69 -8.99 8.50
C ILE A 13 11.30 -9.59 7.21
N ASP A 14 11.39 -10.92 7.13
CA ASP A 14 11.84 -11.60 5.92
C ASP A 14 10.89 -11.47 4.73
N THR A 15 9.60 -11.22 4.96
CA THR A 15 8.64 -10.97 3.88
C THR A 15 8.53 -9.51 3.46
N ILE A 16 8.83 -8.55 4.35
CA ILE A 16 8.77 -7.11 4.04
C ILE A 16 10.06 -6.58 3.40
N ASN A 17 11.22 -7.07 3.82
CA ASN A 17 12.52 -6.64 3.29
C ASN A 17 12.68 -6.87 1.76
N PRO A 18 12.21 -7.99 1.19
CA PRO A 18 12.18 -8.18 -0.26
C PRO A 18 11.35 -7.12 -0.99
N CYS A 19 10.28 -6.57 -0.38
CA CYS A 19 9.46 -5.53 -1.00
C CYS A 19 10.25 -4.23 -1.20
N ASP A 20 11.08 -3.83 -0.23
CA ASP A 20 11.99 -2.69 -0.36
C ASP A 20 13.10 -2.99 -1.39
N SER A 21 13.68 -4.19 -1.30
CA SER A 21 14.72 -4.68 -2.22
C SER A 21 14.26 -4.65 -3.68
N ALA A 22 13.01 -5.00 -3.95
CA ALA A 22 12.39 -4.97 -5.28
C ALA A 22 12.30 -3.56 -5.88
N SER A 23 12.20 -2.52 -5.05
CA SER A 23 12.19 -1.11 -5.51
C SER A 23 13.53 -0.69 -6.11
N HIS A 24 14.61 -1.31 -5.64
CA HIS A 24 15.98 -0.99 -6.06
C HIS A 24 16.60 -2.08 -6.94
N GLY A 25 15.93 -3.23 -7.08
CA GLY A 25 16.46 -4.42 -7.75
C GLY A 25 17.71 -5.01 -7.09
N LYS A 26 17.88 -4.77 -5.78
CA LYS A 26 19.05 -5.21 -5.01
C LYS A 26 18.59 -6.06 -3.83
N PHE A 27 18.93 -7.33 -3.85
CA PHE A 27 18.60 -8.29 -2.79
C PHE A 27 19.87 -8.72 -2.06
N VAL A 28 19.89 -8.54 -0.74
CA VAL A 28 21.03 -8.91 0.11
C VAL A 28 20.89 -10.39 0.52
N ASN A 29 21.99 -11.15 0.44
CA ASN A 29 22.04 -12.57 0.81
C ASN A 29 21.00 -13.45 0.11
N ALA A 30 20.64 -13.10 -1.12
CA ALA A 30 19.63 -13.83 -1.89
C ALA A 30 20.04 -13.97 -3.36
N LYS A 31 19.59 -15.06 -4.00
CA LYS A 31 19.86 -15.35 -5.39
C LYS A 31 18.64 -14.99 -6.24
N ILE A 32 18.78 -14.04 -7.15
CA ILE A 32 17.74 -13.75 -8.14
C ILE A 32 17.73 -14.89 -9.17
N LEU A 33 16.65 -15.67 -9.21
CA LEU A 33 16.44 -16.74 -10.18
C LEU A 33 15.84 -16.22 -11.48
N ASN A 34 14.96 -15.21 -11.38
CA ASN A 34 14.37 -14.51 -12.52
C ASN A 34 13.92 -13.10 -12.12
N LYS A 35 13.69 -12.24 -13.10
CA LYS A 35 13.11 -10.91 -12.92
C LYS A 35 12.45 -10.42 -14.20
N SER A 36 11.45 -9.57 -14.04
CA SER A 36 10.99 -8.69 -15.11
C SER A 36 11.18 -7.23 -14.69
N THR A 37 11.72 -6.43 -15.61
CA THR A 37 11.87 -4.98 -15.46
C THR A 37 11.29 -4.26 -16.69
N VAL A 38 10.21 -4.80 -17.26
CA VAL A 38 9.64 -4.32 -18.53
C VAL A 38 8.96 -2.95 -18.37
N ASP A 39 8.41 -2.65 -17.19
CA ASP A 39 7.75 -1.38 -16.83
C ASP A 39 6.71 -0.90 -17.86
N GLN A 40 5.73 -1.76 -18.15
CA GLN A 40 4.62 -1.42 -19.05
C GLN A 40 3.30 -1.68 -18.33
N LYS A 41 2.19 -1.11 -18.86
CA LYS A 41 0.85 -1.42 -18.37
C LYS A 41 0.64 -2.94 -18.29
N TYR A 42 0.25 -3.42 -17.11
CA TYR A 42 0.10 -4.84 -16.75
C TYR A 42 1.38 -5.70 -16.68
N LYS A 43 2.56 -5.11 -16.83
CA LYS A 43 3.85 -5.81 -16.78
C LYS A 43 4.75 -5.16 -15.73
N PRO A 44 4.40 -5.30 -14.44
CA PRO A 44 5.12 -4.66 -13.35
C PRO A 44 6.53 -5.22 -13.21
N HIS A 45 7.38 -4.49 -12.50
CA HIS A 45 8.62 -5.05 -11.99
C HIS A 45 8.34 -6.15 -10.97
N PHE A 46 8.95 -7.31 -11.15
CA PHE A 46 8.91 -8.37 -10.15
C PHE A 46 10.17 -9.22 -10.21
N TYR A 47 10.39 -9.98 -9.14
CA TYR A 47 11.56 -10.83 -8.98
C TYR A 47 11.14 -12.19 -8.43
N VAL A 48 11.82 -13.22 -8.91
CA VAL A 48 11.82 -14.57 -8.35
C VAL A 48 13.16 -14.74 -7.65
N VAL A 49 13.14 -14.88 -6.33
CA VAL A 49 14.34 -14.81 -5.50
C VAL A 49 14.38 -16.03 -4.59
N ASP A 50 15.52 -16.70 -4.51
CA ASP A 50 15.78 -17.76 -3.54
C ASP A 50 16.62 -17.18 -2.39
N LYS A 51 16.07 -17.25 -1.18
CA LYS A 51 16.73 -16.79 0.05
C LYS A 51 16.47 -17.82 1.15
N GLU A 52 17.54 -18.41 1.67
CA GLU A 52 17.49 -19.30 2.86
C GLU A 52 16.45 -20.43 2.75
N SER A 53 16.43 -21.14 1.62
CA SER A 53 15.47 -22.23 1.34
C SER A 53 13.99 -21.78 1.28
N THR A 54 13.76 -20.49 1.02
CA THR A 54 12.45 -19.93 0.69
C THR A 54 12.50 -19.25 -0.67
N LEU A 55 11.55 -19.61 -1.54
CA LEU A 55 11.33 -18.95 -2.81
C LEU A 55 10.40 -17.75 -2.59
N TYR A 56 10.87 -16.56 -2.92
CA TYR A 56 10.10 -15.33 -2.91
C TYR A 56 9.67 -14.95 -4.33
N ILE A 57 8.37 -14.78 -4.52
CA ILE A 57 7.80 -14.07 -5.68
C ILE A 57 7.44 -12.68 -5.19
N VAL A 58 8.26 -11.70 -5.52
CA VAL A 58 8.11 -10.33 -5.02
C VAL A 58 7.81 -9.35 -6.14
N THR A 59 6.67 -8.66 -6.02
CA THR A 59 6.27 -7.63 -6.97
C THR A 59 6.53 -6.25 -6.38
N ARG A 60 7.18 -5.37 -7.16
CA ARG A 60 7.49 -4.00 -6.75
C ARG A 60 6.20 -3.18 -6.56
N SER A 61 6.27 -2.20 -5.68
CA SER A 61 5.27 -1.12 -5.57
C SER A 61 5.23 -0.23 -6.84
N THR A 62 4.25 0.67 -6.87
CA THR A 62 4.09 1.67 -7.93
C THR A 62 5.27 2.65 -7.92
N SER A 63 5.99 2.76 -9.03
CA SER A 63 7.05 3.76 -9.17
C SER A 63 7.09 4.43 -10.54
N SER A 64 6.24 4.02 -11.49
CA SER A 64 6.20 4.57 -12.84
C SER A 64 4.81 5.07 -13.22
N LYS A 65 4.74 5.82 -14.32
CA LYS A 65 3.46 6.22 -14.93
C LYS A 65 2.65 5.01 -15.39
N GLU A 66 3.32 3.95 -15.85
CA GLU A 66 2.66 2.74 -16.33
C GLU A 66 2.03 1.93 -15.20
N ASP A 67 2.67 1.93 -14.02
CA ASP A 67 2.09 1.41 -12.79
C ASP A 67 0.80 2.18 -12.44
N TRP A 68 0.82 3.52 -12.51
CA TRP A 68 -0.38 4.33 -12.30
C TRP A 68 -1.48 4.02 -13.33
N LEU A 69 -1.15 3.85 -14.61
CA LEU A 69 -2.14 3.46 -15.62
C LEU A 69 -2.76 2.08 -15.33
N THR A 70 -2.00 1.18 -14.68
CA THR A 70 -2.50 -0.11 -14.20
C THR A 70 -3.44 0.08 -13.01
N ASN A 71 -3.05 0.88 -12.02
CA ASN A 71 -3.85 1.18 -10.82
C ASN A 71 -5.22 1.80 -11.17
N PHE A 72 -5.27 2.65 -12.20
CA PHE A 72 -6.51 3.33 -12.61
C PHE A 72 -7.33 2.56 -13.67
N GLU A 73 -6.90 1.36 -14.05
CA GLU A 73 -7.73 0.41 -14.79
C GLU A 73 -8.62 -0.40 -13.82
N ALA A 74 -9.40 0.34 -13.02
CA ALA A 74 -10.19 -0.18 -11.91
C ALA A 74 -11.57 -0.71 -12.29
N THR A 75 -11.85 -0.90 -13.59
CA THR A 75 -13.01 -1.69 -14.02
C THR A 75 -12.90 -3.11 -13.48
N GLU A 76 -14.00 -3.74 -13.14
CA GLU A 76 -14.01 -5.14 -12.73
C GLU A 76 -14.16 -6.08 -13.92
N VAL A 77 -13.50 -7.23 -13.83
CA VAL A 77 -13.60 -8.33 -14.80
C VAL A 77 -13.84 -9.65 -14.09
N GLN A 78 -14.51 -10.58 -14.76
CA GLN A 78 -14.66 -11.93 -14.26
C GLN A 78 -13.30 -12.66 -14.32
N CYS A 79 -12.94 -13.30 -13.22
CA CYS A 79 -11.69 -14.03 -13.02
C CYS A 79 -12.00 -15.47 -12.64
N GLN A 80 -11.27 -16.41 -13.23
CA GLN A 80 -11.38 -17.83 -12.93
C GLN A 80 -10.16 -18.28 -12.12
N PHE A 81 -10.40 -18.91 -10.96
CA PHE A 81 -9.39 -19.50 -10.08
C PHE A 81 -9.78 -20.95 -9.80
N GLY A 82 -9.18 -21.91 -10.51
CA GLY A 82 -9.61 -23.31 -10.46
C GLY A 82 -11.10 -23.44 -10.80
N SER A 83 -11.91 -23.95 -9.86
CA SER A 83 -13.37 -24.06 -9.99
C SER A 83 -14.15 -22.83 -9.51
N THR A 84 -13.48 -21.80 -8.98
CA THR A 84 -14.12 -20.60 -8.42
C THR A 84 -14.09 -19.46 -9.44
N THR A 85 -15.21 -18.76 -9.57
CA THR A 85 -15.32 -17.55 -10.39
C THR A 85 -15.70 -16.36 -9.51
N THR A 86 -15.00 -15.23 -9.66
CA THR A 86 -15.23 -13.99 -8.90
C THR A 86 -14.93 -12.77 -9.77
N ARG A 87 -15.30 -11.56 -9.35
CA ARG A 87 -14.77 -10.33 -9.97
C ARG A 87 -13.41 -9.92 -9.40
N CYS A 88 -12.57 -9.34 -10.25
CA CYS A 88 -11.34 -8.67 -9.82
C CYS A 88 -11.17 -7.32 -10.48
N HIS A 89 -10.37 -6.47 -9.85
CA HIS A 89 -9.82 -5.28 -10.46
C HIS A 89 -8.99 -5.65 -11.70
N LYS A 90 -9.40 -5.17 -12.88
CA LYS A 90 -8.82 -5.56 -14.18
C LYS A 90 -7.32 -5.31 -14.30
N GLY A 91 -6.85 -4.15 -13.83
CA GLY A 91 -5.42 -3.82 -13.81
C GLY A 91 -4.59 -4.84 -13.05
N PHE A 92 -4.90 -5.02 -11.76
CA PHE A 92 -4.23 -5.98 -10.89
C PHE A 92 -4.33 -7.42 -11.38
N TYR A 93 -5.49 -7.86 -11.88
CA TYR A 93 -5.63 -9.22 -12.41
C TYR A 93 -4.71 -9.50 -13.59
N ARG A 94 -4.65 -8.59 -14.57
CA ARG A 94 -3.75 -8.74 -15.73
C ARG A 94 -2.28 -8.73 -15.34
N SER A 95 -1.90 -7.87 -14.39
CA SER A 95 -0.55 -7.87 -13.83
C SER A 95 -0.22 -9.17 -13.10
N ALA A 96 -1.17 -9.71 -12.33
CA ALA A 96 -1.01 -10.98 -11.66
C ALA A 96 -0.87 -12.14 -12.63
N GLN A 97 -1.64 -12.18 -13.73
CA GLN A 97 -1.46 -13.18 -14.79
C GLN A 97 -0.05 -13.13 -15.38
N TYR A 98 0.48 -11.92 -15.63
CA TYR A 98 1.83 -11.74 -16.13
C TYR A 98 2.89 -12.29 -15.15
N VAL A 99 2.80 -11.92 -13.87
CA VAL A 99 3.72 -12.41 -12.83
C VAL A 99 3.59 -13.92 -12.65
N TYR A 100 2.37 -14.45 -12.59
CA TYR A 100 2.09 -15.86 -12.40
C TYR A 100 2.67 -16.71 -13.53
N ASN A 101 2.41 -16.35 -14.78
CA ASN A 101 2.86 -17.12 -15.94
C ASN A 101 4.39 -17.26 -16.02
N ILE A 102 5.14 -16.27 -15.54
CA ILE A 102 6.61 -16.33 -15.54
C ILE A 102 7.14 -17.06 -14.29
N SER A 103 6.45 -16.93 -13.16
CA SER A 103 6.89 -17.52 -11.89
C SER A 103 6.45 -18.97 -11.68
N LYS A 104 5.42 -19.45 -12.39
CA LYS A 104 4.84 -20.79 -12.22
C LYS A 104 5.89 -21.89 -12.26
N ASP A 105 6.75 -21.92 -13.27
CA ASP A 105 7.76 -22.96 -13.42
C ASP A 105 8.75 -22.98 -12.24
N TYR A 106 9.08 -21.82 -11.68
CA TYR A 106 9.93 -21.73 -10.50
C TYR A 106 9.22 -22.28 -9.27
N MET A 107 7.94 -21.95 -9.09
CA MET A 107 7.13 -22.49 -8.00
C MET A 107 6.95 -24.01 -8.09
N SER A 108 6.67 -24.54 -9.29
CA SER A 108 6.49 -25.98 -9.52
C SER A 108 7.76 -26.78 -9.24
N ASN A 109 8.93 -26.23 -9.57
CA ASN A 109 10.21 -26.91 -9.39
C ASN A 109 10.85 -26.69 -8.00
N TYR A 110 10.31 -25.77 -7.18
CA TYR A 110 10.86 -25.51 -5.85
C TYR A 110 10.38 -26.54 -4.83
N THR A 111 11.28 -27.03 -3.98
CA THR A 111 10.99 -28.04 -2.97
C THR A 111 10.72 -27.45 -1.58
N GLY A 112 11.11 -26.19 -1.36
CA GLY A 112 10.93 -25.50 -0.09
C GLY A 112 9.64 -24.69 -0.01
N LYS A 113 9.62 -23.75 0.95
CA LYS A 113 8.52 -22.81 1.16
C LYS A 113 8.48 -21.79 0.02
N ILE A 114 7.27 -21.42 -0.39
CA ILE A 114 7.02 -20.37 -1.39
C ILE A 114 6.28 -19.22 -0.72
N VAL A 115 6.87 -18.04 -0.75
CA VAL A 115 6.28 -16.80 -0.25
C VAL A 115 6.01 -15.87 -1.42
N ILE A 116 4.77 -15.43 -1.57
CA ILE A 116 4.39 -14.40 -2.51
C ILE A 116 4.19 -13.12 -1.70
N THR A 117 4.91 -12.04 -2.03
CA THR A 117 4.89 -10.81 -1.23
C THR A 117 4.96 -9.54 -2.07
N GLY A 118 4.47 -8.44 -1.52
CA GLY A 118 4.49 -7.15 -2.18
C GLY A 118 3.83 -6.06 -1.37
N HIS A 119 4.15 -4.82 -1.73
CA HIS A 119 3.59 -3.60 -1.14
C HIS A 119 2.72 -2.85 -2.15
N SER A 120 1.61 -2.25 -1.69
CA SER A 120 0.72 -1.43 -2.52
C SER A 120 0.23 -2.20 -3.76
N LEU A 121 0.50 -1.72 -4.98
CA LEU A 121 0.29 -2.47 -6.23
C LEU A 121 0.79 -3.92 -6.15
N GLY A 122 2.00 -4.13 -5.62
CA GLY A 122 2.57 -5.46 -5.42
C GLY A 122 1.79 -6.32 -4.41
N GLY A 123 1.15 -5.70 -3.42
CA GLY A 123 0.29 -6.37 -2.45
C GLY A 123 -1.04 -6.83 -3.07
N ALA A 124 -1.65 -6.01 -3.91
CA ALA A 124 -2.84 -6.40 -4.68
C ALA A 124 -2.53 -7.58 -5.62
N ILE A 125 -1.40 -7.52 -6.31
CA ILE A 125 -0.92 -8.60 -7.17
C ILE A 125 -0.64 -9.87 -6.35
N THR A 126 0.00 -9.74 -5.19
CA THR A 126 0.25 -10.85 -4.26
C THR A 126 -1.01 -11.61 -3.92
N SER A 127 -2.10 -10.90 -3.61
CA SER A 127 -3.38 -11.51 -3.28
C SER A 127 -3.92 -12.37 -4.43
N ILE A 128 -3.84 -11.86 -5.66
CA ILE A 128 -4.33 -12.58 -6.85
C ILE A 128 -3.40 -13.73 -7.25
N VAL A 129 -2.09 -13.54 -7.27
CA VAL A 129 -1.10 -14.59 -7.60
C VAL A 129 -1.18 -15.73 -6.60
N THR A 130 -1.38 -15.42 -5.31
CA THR A 130 -1.58 -16.45 -4.27
C THR A 130 -2.83 -17.29 -4.54
N HIS A 131 -3.93 -16.65 -4.95
CA HIS A 131 -5.16 -17.37 -5.31
C HIS A 131 -4.97 -18.24 -6.56
N MET A 132 -4.29 -17.72 -7.59
CA MET A 132 -3.93 -18.52 -8.78
C MET A 132 -3.10 -19.75 -8.39
N ALA A 133 -2.03 -19.54 -7.62
CA ALA A 133 -1.10 -20.60 -7.26
C ALA A 133 -1.75 -21.69 -6.39
N LEU A 134 -2.58 -21.31 -5.41
CA LEU A 134 -3.27 -22.26 -4.53
C LEU A 134 -4.44 -22.99 -5.21
N THR A 135 -4.86 -22.57 -6.40
CA THR A 135 -5.92 -23.23 -7.20
C THR A 135 -5.38 -23.92 -8.44
N ASP A 136 -4.06 -23.88 -8.68
CA ASP A 136 -3.40 -24.59 -9.76
C ASP A 136 -3.10 -26.04 -9.35
N PRO A 137 -3.61 -27.04 -10.08
CA PRO A 137 -3.34 -28.45 -9.79
C PRO A 137 -1.85 -28.80 -9.74
N ASP A 138 -1.00 -28.13 -10.52
CA ASP A 138 0.45 -28.39 -10.57
C ASP A 138 1.17 -27.92 -9.30
N LEU A 139 0.49 -27.13 -8.46
CA LEU A 139 1.03 -26.53 -7.23
C LEU A 139 0.30 -27.03 -5.98
N ALA A 140 -0.60 -28.01 -6.10
CA ALA A 140 -1.47 -28.48 -5.01
C ALA A 140 -0.71 -28.92 -3.74
N ASP A 141 0.47 -29.51 -3.90
CA ASP A 141 1.31 -30.02 -2.80
C ASP A 141 2.34 -29.01 -2.27
N LYS A 142 2.35 -27.77 -2.79
CA LYS A 142 3.35 -26.76 -2.42
C LYS A 142 2.97 -26.01 -1.14
N ASP A 143 3.95 -25.71 -0.29
CA ASP A 143 3.74 -24.79 0.86
C ASP A 143 3.80 -23.34 0.40
N ILE A 144 2.66 -22.83 -0.08
CA ILE A 144 2.50 -21.46 -0.55
C ILE A 144 1.83 -20.59 0.52
N ILE A 145 2.36 -19.39 0.74
CA ILE A 145 1.77 -18.34 1.59
C ILE A 145 1.89 -16.98 0.90
N GLY A 146 0.82 -16.18 0.95
CA GLY A 146 0.80 -14.81 0.47
C GLY A 146 0.85 -13.82 1.62
N ILE A 147 1.75 -12.83 1.56
CA ILE A 147 1.85 -11.74 2.54
C ILE A 147 1.78 -10.41 1.79
N ALA A 148 0.69 -9.68 1.95
CA ALA A 148 0.44 -8.42 1.26
C ALA A 148 0.51 -7.24 2.22
N TYR A 149 1.32 -6.24 1.90
CA TYR A 149 1.44 -4.99 2.66
C TYR A 149 0.74 -3.85 1.94
N ALA A 150 -0.09 -3.11 2.65
CA ALA A 150 -0.89 -2.03 2.08
C ALA A 150 -1.66 -2.40 0.78
N PRO A 151 -2.19 -3.62 0.61
CA PRO A 151 -2.79 -4.00 -0.67
C PRO A 151 -4.06 -3.19 -0.91
N PRO A 152 -4.23 -2.50 -2.04
CA PRO A 152 -5.56 -2.02 -2.42
C PRO A 152 -6.51 -3.20 -2.67
N PRO A 153 -7.83 -3.00 -2.55
CA PRO A 153 -8.83 -4.02 -2.85
C PRO A 153 -8.69 -4.57 -4.27
N ALA A 154 -8.60 -5.89 -4.42
CA ALA A 154 -8.23 -6.53 -5.68
C ALA A 154 -9.24 -7.55 -6.20
N MET A 155 -9.99 -8.22 -5.32
CA MET A 155 -10.94 -9.27 -5.64
C MET A 155 -12.25 -9.04 -4.87
N GLU A 156 -13.36 -9.47 -5.46
CA GLU A 156 -14.68 -9.45 -4.81
C GLU A 156 -14.79 -10.54 -3.74
N TYR A 157 -14.24 -11.73 -3.99
CA TYR A 157 -14.34 -12.85 -3.08
C TYR A 157 -13.10 -13.75 -3.13
N VAL A 158 -12.73 -14.30 -1.97
CA VAL A 158 -11.69 -15.33 -1.84
C VAL A 158 -12.20 -16.45 -0.93
N PRO A 159 -12.16 -17.74 -1.37
CA PRO A 159 -12.62 -18.86 -0.55
C PRO A 159 -11.88 -19.00 0.79
N PRO A 160 -12.54 -19.47 1.87
CA PRO A 160 -11.92 -19.57 3.20
C PRO A 160 -10.60 -20.35 3.26
N ASN A 161 -10.48 -21.45 2.50
CA ASN A 161 -9.25 -22.24 2.43
C ASN A 161 -8.08 -21.43 1.84
N ILE A 162 -8.35 -20.56 0.86
CA ILE A 162 -7.37 -19.65 0.28
C ILE A 162 -7.06 -18.49 1.22
N ARG A 163 -8.10 -17.90 1.85
CA ARG A 163 -7.93 -16.82 2.87
C ARG A 163 -7.03 -17.25 4.03
N SER A 164 -7.06 -18.53 4.39
CA SER A 164 -6.21 -19.08 5.45
C SER A 164 -4.71 -19.17 5.10
N LYS A 165 -4.34 -18.85 3.86
CA LYS A 165 -2.96 -18.84 3.34
C LYS A 165 -2.53 -17.45 2.85
N LEU A 166 -3.36 -16.44 3.06
CA LEU A 166 -3.12 -15.06 2.65
C LEU A 166 -3.27 -14.14 3.86
N ALA A 167 -2.24 -13.37 4.20
CA ALA A 167 -2.31 -12.30 5.18
C ALA A 167 -2.21 -10.95 4.48
N ALA A 168 -3.04 -10.00 4.90
CA ALA A 168 -3.01 -8.62 4.43
C ALA A 168 -2.78 -7.70 5.63
N PHE A 169 -1.80 -6.81 5.52
CA PHE A 169 -1.47 -5.84 6.56
C PHE A 169 -1.88 -4.45 6.12
N MET A 170 -2.53 -3.73 7.03
CA MET A 170 -2.86 -2.32 6.95
C MET A 170 -2.17 -1.57 8.09
N ASN A 171 -1.74 -0.36 7.82
CA ASN A 171 -1.08 0.47 8.82
C ASN A 171 -1.91 1.71 9.12
N SER A 172 -2.25 1.93 10.39
CA SER A 172 -2.79 3.19 10.92
C SER A 172 -3.85 3.82 10.00
N ASP A 173 -3.61 5.00 9.45
CA ASP A 173 -4.58 5.66 8.58
C ASP A 173 -4.33 5.43 7.08
N ASP A 174 -3.51 4.45 6.72
CA ASP A 174 -3.21 4.13 5.32
C ASP A 174 -4.51 3.92 4.53
N ILE A 175 -4.65 4.78 3.53
CA ILE A 175 -5.84 4.89 2.71
C ILE A 175 -5.90 3.85 1.61
N VAL A 176 -4.74 3.35 1.15
CA VAL A 176 -4.65 2.50 -0.03
C VAL A 176 -5.42 1.19 0.13
N PRO A 177 -5.37 0.49 1.27
CA PRO A 177 -6.22 -0.67 1.51
C PRO A 177 -7.72 -0.42 1.45
N ARG A 178 -8.15 0.85 1.54
CA ARG A 178 -9.54 1.27 1.44
C ARG A 178 -9.89 1.82 0.05
N LEU A 179 -8.94 2.02 -0.86
CA LEU A 179 -9.15 2.66 -2.16
C LEU A 179 -9.91 1.75 -3.14
N SER A 180 -11.23 1.78 -3.08
CA SER A 180 -12.13 1.13 -4.03
C SER A 180 -13.29 2.05 -4.42
N TYR A 181 -13.93 1.81 -5.58
CA TYR A 181 -15.10 2.58 -5.98
C TYR A 181 -16.24 2.53 -4.96
N PRO A 182 -16.56 1.36 -4.37
CA PRO A 182 -17.53 1.30 -3.28
C PRO A 182 -17.19 2.19 -2.09
N ASN A 183 -15.93 2.16 -1.63
CA ASN A 183 -15.53 2.95 -0.47
C ASN A 183 -15.46 4.45 -0.77
N ILE A 184 -15.02 4.85 -1.98
CA ILE A 184 -15.07 6.25 -2.43
C ILE A 184 -16.48 6.78 -2.39
N LEU A 185 -17.42 6.04 -2.97
CA LEU A 185 -18.82 6.42 -2.92
C LEU A 185 -19.33 6.47 -1.48
N ALA A 186 -19.06 5.46 -0.66
CA ALA A 186 -19.53 5.43 0.73
C ALA A 186 -19.06 6.66 1.51
N THR A 187 -17.80 7.09 1.31
CA THR A 187 -17.23 8.28 1.93
C THR A 187 -17.81 9.59 1.39
N TYR A 188 -18.07 9.70 0.08
CA TYR A 188 -18.48 10.95 -0.57
C TYR A 188 -19.91 10.96 -1.10
N TYR A 189 -20.78 10.11 -0.55
CA TYR A 189 -22.12 9.87 -1.06
C TYR A 189 -22.90 11.18 -1.29
N ASP A 190 -22.92 12.05 -0.28
CA ASP A 190 -23.64 13.32 -0.34
C ASP A 190 -23.10 14.22 -1.46
N GLN A 191 -21.77 14.36 -1.59
CA GLN A 191 -21.14 15.21 -2.60
C GLN A 191 -21.33 14.67 -4.03
N ILE A 192 -21.41 13.35 -4.18
CA ILE A 192 -21.67 12.71 -5.48
C ILE A 192 -23.14 12.90 -5.87
N SER A 193 -24.07 12.81 -4.90
CA SER A 193 -25.52 12.90 -5.14
C SER A 193 -25.98 14.27 -5.68
N ILE A 194 -25.24 15.34 -5.39
CA ILE A 194 -25.57 16.73 -5.75
C ILE A 194 -24.91 17.25 -7.04
N GLY A 195 -24.25 16.39 -7.84
CA GLY A 195 -23.82 16.76 -9.21
C GLY A 195 -22.30 16.77 -9.49
N GLY A 196 -21.48 16.12 -8.67
CA GLY A 196 -20.12 15.67 -9.02
C GLY A 196 -18.99 16.73 -9.06
N SER A 197 -19.28 18.02 -9.26
CA SER A 197 -18.24 19.08 -9.25
C SER A 197 -17.65 19.31 -7.86
N GLU A 198 -18.49 19.29 -6.81
CA GLU A 198 -18.05 19.36 -5.42
C GLU A 198 -17.23 18.12 -5.01
N PHE A 199 -17.64 16.93 -5.49
CA PHE A 199 -16.90 15.69 -5.29
C PHE A 199 -15.47 15.78 -5.83
N LEU A 200 -15.29 16.29 -7.06
CA LEU A 200 -13.96 16.44 -7.67
C LEU A 200 -13.08 17.44 -6.91
N SER A 201 -13.66 18.52 -6.40
CA SER A 201 -12.93 19.48 -5.58
C SER A 201 -12.48 18.85 -4.26
N LYS A 202 -13.39 18.16 -3.58
CA LYS A 202 -13.13 17.52 -2.30
C LYS A 202 -12.11 16.38 -2.40
N ILE A 203 -12.28 15.47 -3.36
CA ILE A 203 -11.34 14.36 -3.57
C ILE A 203 -9.94 14.86 -3.95
N LYS A 204 -9.82 15.99 -4.65
CA LYS A 204 -8.50 16.56 -4.95
C LYS A 204 -7.78 17.05 -3.69
N ASN A 205 -8.52 17.62 -2.73
CA ASN A 205 -7.96 18.12 -1.48
C ASN A 205 -7.63 16.98 -0.53
N ASP A 206 -8.52 16.00 -0.41
CA ASP A 206 -8.38 14.86 0.51
C ASP A 206 -7.32 13.85 0.01
N PHE A 207 -7.01 13.85 -1.29
CA PHE A 207 -6.01 12.96 -1.89
C PHE A 207 -4.98 13.74 -2.71
N PRO A 208 -3.96 14.34 -2.08
CA PRO A 208 -2.88 15.01 -2.79
C PRO A 208 -2.19 14.11 -3.82
N MET A 209 -2.17 12.79 -3.59
CA MET A 209 -1.65 11.79 -4.53
C MET A 209 -2.39 11.77 -5.89
N LEU A 210 -3.64 12.24 -5.97
CA LEU A 210 -4.34 12.40 -7.25
C LEU A 210 -3.74 13.53 -8.11
N SER A 211 -2.80 14.32 -7.59
CA SER A 211 -2.02 15.27 -8.39
C SER A 211 -1.27 14.59 -9.55
N PHE A 212 -0.84 13.33 -9.37
CA PHE A 212 -0.18 12.54 -10.41
C PHE A 212 -1.11 12.12 -11.55
N LEU A 213 -2.42 12.26 -11.38
CA LEU A 213 -3.39 11.90 -12.41
C LEU A 213 -3.46 12.91 -13.54
N THR A 214 -3.50 12.39 -14.77
CA THR A 214 -3.88 13.17 -15.95
C THR A 214 -5.34 13.62 -15.85
N THR A 215 -5.70 14.70 -16.55
CA THR A 215 -7.09 15.18 -16.64
C THR A 215 -8.05 14.08 -17.09
N ASN A 216 -7.66 13.27 -18.08
CA ASN A 216 -8.46 12.16 -18.59
C ASN A 216 -8.71 11.09 -17.51
N MET A 217 -7.72 10.80 -16.66
CA MET A 217 -7.87 9.85 -15.57
C MET A 217 -8.80 10.39 -14.48
N LYS A 218 -8.69 11.69 -14.13
CA LYS A 218 -9.60 12.36 -13.19
C LYS A 218 -11.04 12.34 -13.68
N GLN A 219 -11.24 12.63 -14.98
CA GLN A 219 -12.56 12.57 -15.60
C GLN A 219 -13.11 11.13 -15.59
N LYS A 220 -12.29 10.14 -15.93
CA LYS A 220 -12.68 8.72 -15.87
C LYS A 220 -13.08 8.32 -14.44
N LEU A 221 -12.30 8.70 -13.43
CA LEU A 221 -12.62 8.46 -12.02
C LEU A 221 -14.00 9.03 -11.66
N ASN A 222 -14.24 10.31 -11.98
CA ASN A 222 -15.52 10.97 -11.71
C ASN A 222 -16.69 10.27 -12.40
N THR A 223 -16.56 10.02 -13.71
CA THR A 223 -17.60 9.34 -14.48
C THR A 223 -17.86 7.95 -13.92
N THR A 224 -16.83 7.16 -13.61
CA THR A 224 -17.01 5.80 -13.08
C THR A 224 -17.68 5.80 -11.72
N VAL A 225 -17.26 6.68 -10.79
CA VAL A 225 -17.90 6.82 -9.46
C VAL A 225 -19.36 7.23 -9.61
N TYR A 226 -19.67 8.14 -10.54
CA TYR A 226 -21.05 8.53 -10.79
C TYR A 226 -21.88 7.42 -11.47
N GLN A 227 -21.30 6.65 -12.40
CA GLN A 227 -21.98 5.48 -12.96
C GLN A 227 -22.25 4.43 -11.87
N TYR A 228 -21.29 4.22 -10.97
CA TYR A 228 -21.52 3.39 -9.80
C TYR A 228 -22.63 3.97 -8.92
N TYR A 229 -22.63 5.29 -8.67
CA TYR A 229 -23.71 6.00 -7.96
C TYR A 229 -25.09 5.59 -8.49
N LEU A 230 -25.26 5.59 -9.82
CA LEU A 230 -26.50 5.22 -10.51
C LEU A 230 -26.79 3.70 -10.52
N ASN A 231 -25.76 2.85 -10.55
CA ASN A 231 -25.91 1.39 -10.58
C ASN A 231 -24.87 0.71 -9.67
N ARG A 232 -25.35 0.22 -8.51
CA ARG A 232 -24.55 -0.43 -7.46
C ARG A 232 -24.05 -1.84 -7.84
N ASP A 233 -24.52 -2.43 -8.93
CA ASP A 233 -24.08 -3.76 -9.39
C ASP A 233 -22.87 -3.72 -10.33
N LEU A 234 -22.31 -2.52 -10.57
CA LEU A 234 -21.13 -2.36 -11.42
C LEU A 234 -19.83 -2.76 -10.72
N PHE A 235 -19.73 -2.56 -9.40
CA PHE A 235 -18.51 -2.76 -8.63
C PHE A 235 -18.77 -3.47 -7.30
N HIS A 236 -18.01 -4.54 -7.06
CA HIS A 236 -18.10 -5.44 -5.90
C HIS A 236 -16.74 -5.69 -5.23
N VAL A 237 -15.65 -5.09 -5.70
CA VAL A 237 -14.34 -5.14 -5.04
C VAL A 237 -14.31 -4.05 -3.98
N HIS A 238 -14.50 -4.40 -2.71
CA HIS A 238 -14.61 -3.43 -1.60
C HIS A 238 -13.32 -3.28 -0.79
N TYR A 239 -12.75 -4.39 -0.35
CA TYR A 239 -11.67 -4.45 0.62
C TYR A 239 -10.63 -5.53 0.24
N PRO A 240 -9.43 -5.54 0.86
CA PRO A 240 -8.44 -6.58 0.64
C PRO A 240 -8.89 -7.89 1.29
N TRP A 241 -8.52 -9.01 0.67
CA TRP A 241 -8.85 -10.34 1.16
C TRP A 241 -7.67 -11.05 1.81
N GLY A 242 -7.99 -12.01 2.67
CA GLY A 242 -7.05 -12.76 3.50
C GLY A 242 -7.47 -12.77 4.96
N THR A 243 -6.51 -13.01 5.84
CA THR A 243 -6.56 -12.61 7.25
C THR A 243 -6.03 -11.19 7.33
N LEU A 244 -6.89 -10.23 7.69
CA LEU A 244 -6.58 -8.80 7.66
C LEU A 244 -6.11 -8.33 9.03
N PHE A 245 -4.95 -7.68 9.07
CA PHE A 245 -4.33 -7.12 10.27
C PHE A 245 -4.22 -5.61 10.15
N HIS A 246 -4.76 -4.87 11.12
CA HIS A 246 -4.69 -3.42 11.20
C HIS A 246 -3.72 -2.98 12.31
N LEU A 247 -2.52 -2.59 11.91
CA LEU A 247 -1.46 -2.14 12.79
C LEU A 247 -1.74 -0.68 13.22
N LYS A 248 -2.28 -0.46 14.42
CA LYS A 248 -2.61 0.90 14.94
C LYS A 248 -1.60 1.43 15.97
N GLY A 249 -0.45 0.80 16.11
CA GLY A 249 0.60 1.22 17.04
C GLY A 249 0.66 0.39 18.34
N LEU A 250 1.11 1.03 19.42
CA LEU A 250 1.61 0.37 20.63
C LEU A 250 0.59 -0.56 21.33
N TYR A 251 1.12 -1.57 22.02
CA TYR A 251 0.44 -2.43 23.01
C TYR A 251 -0.52 -3.50 22.50
N GLN A 252 -0.48 -3.82 21.21
CA GLN A 252 -1.28 -4.89 20.62
C GLN A 252 -0.48 -6.20 20.54
N THR A 253 -1.15 -7.35 20.63
CA THR A 253 -0.63 -8.60 20.08
C THR A 253 -1.06 -8.71 18.62
N LEU A 254 -0.40 -9.56 17.82
CA LEU A 254 -0.83 -9.78 16.43
C LEU A 254 -2.30 -10.24 16.33
N ASN A 255 -2.79 -10.98 17.31
CA ASN A 255 -4.19 -11.40 17.33
C ASN A 255 -5.13 -10.21 17.57
N ASP A 256 -4.72 -9.22 18.37
CA ASP A 256 -5.51 -8.02 18.65
C ASP A 256 -5.61 -7.08 17.44
N THR A 257 -4.70 -7.22 16.46
CA THR A 257 -4.73 -6.41 15.23
C THR A 257 -5.64 -7.02 14.16
N GLN A 258 -6.12 -8.25 14.33
CA GLN A 258 -6.98 -8.88 13.33
C GLN A 258 -8.35 -8.19 13.28
N ILE A 259 -8.80 -7.81 12.09
CA ILE A 259 -10.09 -7.15 11.86
C ILE A 259 -10.94 -7.89 10.83
N ASP A 260 -12.24 -7.62 10.85
CA ASP A 260 -13.15 -8.03 9.78
C ASP A 260 -12.95 -7.08 8.58
N PRO A 261 -12.71 -7.57 7.36
CA PRO A 261 -12.61 -6.72 6.17
C PRO A 261 -13.82 -5.81 5.93
N VAL A 262 -15.02 -6.16 6.43
CA VAL A 262 -16.20 -5.28 6.32
C VAL A 262 -16.05 -4.01 7.17
N SER A 263 -15.18 -3.99 8.18
CA SER A 263 -14.97 -2.81 9.03
C SER A 263 -14.19 -1.67 8.36
N ILE A 264 -13.77 -1.84 7.10
CA ILE A 264 -12.99 -0.85 6.32
C ILE A 264 -13.72 -0.44 5.02
N ASP A 265 -15.04 -0.34 5.09
CA ASP A 265 -15.96 -0.02 3.98
C ASP A 265 -15.99 1.46 3.55
N ARG A 266 -15.09 2.27 4.11
CA ARG A 266 -14.94 3.71 3.84
C ARG A 266 -13.48 4.08 3.76
N LEU A 267 -13.19 5.16 3.04
CA LEU A 267 -11.87 5.78 3.02
C LEU A 267 -11.55 6.41 4.37
N GLU A 268 -10.30 6.26 4.81
CA GLU A 268 -9.76 6.93 5.98
C GLU A 268 -9.17 8.27 5.53
N ILE A 269 -9.81 9.39 5.86
CA ILE A 269 -9.35 10.72 5.45
C ILE A 269 -8.62 11.35 6.64
N SER A 270 -7.29 11.30 6.61
CA SER A 270 -6.44 11.95 7.61
C SER A 270 -5.20 12.55 6.97
N ASP A 271 -4.55 13.49 7.65
CA ASP A 271 -3.31 14.12 7.18
C ASP A 271 -2.16 13.10 7.05
N ASN A 272 -2.23 11.99 7.80
CA ASN A 272 -1.22 10.93 7.80
C ASN A 272 -1.52 9.82 6.79
N ALA A 273 -2.68 9.81 6.16
CA ALA A 273 -3.13 8.72 5.29
C ALA A 273 -2.14 8.32 4.17
N THR A 274 -1.42 9.30 3.61
CA THR A 274 -0.36 9.03 2.61
C THR A 274 0.98 8.67 3.25
N LEU A 275 1.29 9.21 4.43
CA LEU A 275 2.52 8.91 5.16
C LEU A 275 2.51 7.47 5.72
N ASP A 276 1.36 7.03 6.22
CA ASP A 276 1.17 5.68 6.75
C ASP A 276 1.24 4.61 5.67
N HIS A 277 1.16 5.00 4.40
CA HIS A 277 1.32 4.09 3.26
C HIS A 277 2.77 3.64 3.03
N TYR A 278 3.77 4.36 3.55
CA TYR A 278 5.16 4.00 3.30
C TYR A 278 5.54 2.65 3.94
N LEU A 279 6.26 1.82 3.19
CA LEU A 279 6.69 0.49 3.63
C LEU A 279 7.48 0.52 4.95
N SER A 280 8.27 1.58 5.17
CA SER A 280 9.01 1.78 6.43
C SER A 280 8.09 1.91 7.64
N LYS A 281 6.88 2.46 7.49
CA LYS A 281 5.89 2.54 8.58
C LYS A 281 5.29 1.19 8.93
N TYR A 282 5.10 0.32 7.95
CA TYR A 282 4.72 -1.07 8.19
C TYR A 282 5.81 -1.82 8.94
N GLN A 283 7.07 -1.65 8.55
CA GLN A 283 8.21 -2.26 9.26
C GLN A 283 8.31 -1.76 10.71
N GLU A 284 8.25 -0.44 10.91
CA GLU A 284 8.28 0.19 12.24
C GLU A 284 7.18 -0.38 13.15
N ASN A 285 5.94 -0.49 12.65
CA ASN A 285 4.83 -1.00 13.44
C ASN A 285 4.87 -2.51 13.68
N ILE A 286 5.46 -3.30 12.77
CA ILE A 286 5.76 -4.71 13.02
C ILE A 286 6.81 -4.83 14.13
N GLU A 287 7.88 -4.03 14.09
CA GLU A 287 8.89 -4.02 15.16
C GLU A 287 8.29 -3.62 16.50
N ILE A 288 7.40 -2.63 16.53
CA ILE A 288 6.67 -2.23 17.75
C ILE A 288 5.77 -3.37 18.27
N LEU A 289 5.07 -4.07 17.37
CA LEU A 289 4.15 -5.16 17.73
C LEU A 289 4.84 -6.32 18.44
N PHE A 290 6.10 -6.58 18.08
CA PHE A 290 6.89 -7.70 18.61
C PHE A 290 7.97 -7.28 19.62
N LYS A 291 8.18 -5.99 19.86
CA LYS A 291 9.02 -5.53 20.98
C LYS A 291 8.34 -5.90 22.30
N ASP A 292 9.11 -6.50 23.21
CA ASP A 292 8.65 -6.90 24.53
C ASP A 292 7.82 -5.77 25.17
N LYS A 293 6.58 -6.09 25.56
CA LYS A 293 5.83 -5.19 26.44
C LYS A 293 6.72 -4.97 27.67
N PRO A 294 7.04 -3.73 28.06
CA PRO A 294 7.77 -3.52 29.31
C PRO A 294 6.98 -4.25 30.40
N ASN A 295 7.62 -5.26 31.01
CA ASN A 295 7.01 -6.14 32.01
C ASN A 295 6.16 -5.30 32.97
N GLU A 296 4.83 -5.47 32.95
CA GLU A 296 3.91 -4.79 33.89
C GLU A 296 4.20 -5.16 35.35
N GLN A 297 5.10 -6.12 35.61
CA GLN A 297 5.64 -6.43 36.93
C GLN A 297 6.64 -5.40 37.48
N SER A 298 7.01 -4.35 36.74
CA SER A 298 7.84 -3.25 37.26
C SER A 298 7.06 -2.00 37.73
N LYS A 299 5.72 -2.08 37.86
CA LYS A 299 4.86 -1.05 38.51
C LYS A 299 5.05 -0.95 40.03
N GLY A 300 6.28 -1.11 40.50
CA GLY A 300 6.64 -1.10 41.92
C GLY A 300 8.06 -0.60 42.16
N LYS A 301 8.43 0.50 41.50
CA LYS A 301 9.47 1.43 41.96
C LYS A 301 9.47 2.64 41.03
N ASP A 302 8.82 3.71 41.48
CA ASP A 302 9.07 5.05 40.97
C ASP A 302 10.59 5.29 41.00
N LYS A 303 11.18 5.37 39.82
CA LYS A 303 12.35 6.20 39.60
C LYS A 303 11.88 7.35 38.75
N ASP A 304 11.88 8.53 39.35
CA ASP A 304 11.78 9.82 38.67
C ASP A 304 12.60 9.77 37.37
N LEU A 305 11.88 9.70 36.25
CA LEU A 305 12.48 9.84 34.94
C LEU A 305 12.59 11.34 34.67
N THR A 306 13.58 11.97 35.27
CA THR A 306 13.99 13.33 34.91
C THR A 306 14.56 13.25 33.51
N ILE A 307 13.74 13.57 32.49
CA ILE A 307 14.20 13.73 31.12
C ILE A 307 15.11 14.95 31.10
N THR A 308 16.43 14.75 31.24
CA THR A 308 17.41 15.75 30.83
C THR A 308 17.33 15.88 29.32
N LEU A 309 16.45 16.76 28.86
CA LEU A 309 16.50 17.33 27.52
C LEU A 309 17.88 17.95 27.37
N SER A 310 18.76 17.26 26.63
CA SER A 310 20.05 17.81 26.23
C SER A 310 19.81 19.19 25.60
N ILE A 311 20.54 20.20 26.07
CA ILE A 311 20.46 21.61 25.65
C ILE A 311 20.60 21.75 24.12
N THR A 312 21.08 20.72 23.44
CA THR A 312 21.19 20.63 21.98
C THR A 312 19.85 20.68 21.23
N VAL A 313 18.76 20.09 21.74
CA VAL A 313 17.48 20.03 21.00
C VAL A 313 16.82 21.42 20.89
N PRO A 314 16.70 22.22 21.96
CA PRO A 314 16.19 23.59 21.86
C PRO A 314 17.04 24.50 20.96
N ILE A 315 18.37 24.33 20.97
CA ILE A 315 19.29 25.10 20.11
C ILE A 315 19.07 24.79 18.63
N ILE A 316 18.89 23.51 18.28
CA ILE A 316 18.60 23.10 16.89
C ILE A 316 17.28 23.71 16.41
N ILE A 317 16.23 23.68 17.24
CA ILE A 317 14.93 24.29 16.89
C ILE A 317 15.09 25.81 16.68
N LEU A 318 15.82 26.49 17.57
CA LEU A 318 16.06 27.93 17.46
C LEU A 318 16.83 28.30 16.17
N LEU A 319 17.85 27.53 15.81
CA LEU A 319 18.61 27.73 14.57
C LEU A 319 17.74 27.53 13.32
N LEU A 320 16.86 26.53 13.33
CA LEU A 320 15.91 26.26 12.24
C LEU A 320 14.93 27.42 12.03
N VAL A 321 14.42 27.99 13.12
CA VAL A 321 13.54 29.17 13.07
C VAL A 321 14.28 30.39 12.48
N ILE A 322 15.53 30.62 12.88
CA ILE A 322 16.34 31.73 12.35
C ILE A 322 16.56 31.58 10.84
N VAL A 323 16.88 30.37 10.35
CA VAL A 323 17.06 30.11 8.92
C VAL A 323 15.79 30.39 8.12
N ILE A 324 14.62 29.97 8.63
CA ILE A 324 13.33 30.22 7.99
C ILE A 324 13.04 31.73 7.92
N VAL A 325 13.27 32.48 9.00
CA VAL A 325 13.07 33.93 9.02
C VAL A 325 13.99 34.64 8.00
N LEU A 326 15.25 34.24 7.91
CA LEU A 326 16.19 34.80 6.94
C LEU A 326 15.78 34.52 5.49
N LEU A 327 15.28 33.32 5.20
CA LEU A 327 14.74 32.96 3.88
C LEU A 327 13.53 33.81 3.50
N VAL A 328 12.59 34.02 4.44
CA VAL A 328 11.41 34.88 4.21
C VAL A 328 11.84 36.32 3.92
N LEU A 329 12.81 36.85 4.66
CA LEU A 329 13.33 38.21 4.44
C LEU A 329 14.04 38.35 3.08
N LEU A 330 14.81 37.34 2.66
CA LEU A 330 15.44 37.30 1.33
C LEU A 330 14.40 37.29 0.20
N ILE A 331 13.37 36.46 0.31
CA ILE A 331 12.26 36.40 -0.66
C ILE A 331 11.53 37.74 -0.71
N SER A 332 11.25 38.35 0.44
CA SER A 332 10.59 39.66 0.51
C SER A 332 11.44 40.77 -0.12
N ARG A 333 12.76 40.72 0.06
CA ARG A 333 13.69 41.70 -0.54
C ARG A 333 13.74 41.56 -2.06
N ASN A 334 13.79 40.34 -2.59
CA ASN A 334 13.80 40.11 -4.04
C ASN A 334 12.50 40.59 -4.70
N ARG A 335 11.33 40.34 -4.08
CA ARG A 335 10.05 40.88 -4.57
C ARG A 335 10.01 42.40 -4.60
N LYS A 336 10.64 43.06 -3.62
CA LYS A 336 10.71 44.52 -3.59
C LYS A 336 11.59 45.07 -4.71
N ILE A 337 12.69 44.39 -5.04
CA ILE A 337 13.57 44.75 -6.17
C ILE A 337 12.82 44.58 -7.50
N GLU A 338 12.14 43.44 -7.71
CA GLU A 338 11.33 43.21 -8.92
C GLU A 338 10.25 44.27 -9.12
N ASN A 339 9.62 44.76 -8.04
CA ASN A 339 8.62 45.81 -8.12
C ASN A 339 9.24 47.18 -8.49
N ILE A 340 10.42 47.50 -7.96
CA ILE A 340 11.15 48.74 -8.31
C ILE A 340 11.60 48.70 -9.77
N GLU A 341 12.09 47.57 -10.26
CA GLU A 341 12.47 47.40 -11.67
C GLU A 341 11.26 47.59 -12.60
N LYS A 342 10.09 47.07 -12.22
CA LYS A 342 8.85 47.28 -12.98
C LYS A 342 8.41 48.74 -13.01
N GLU A 343 8.51 49.45 -11.88
CA GLU A 343 8.16 50.87 -11.81
C GLU A 343 9.10 51.74 -12.68
N LEU A 344 10.40 51.44 -12.67
CA LEU A 344 11.40 52.14 -13.50
C LEU A 344 11.18 51.92 -15.01
N ILE A 345 10.75 50.73 -15.43
CA ILE A 345 10.45 50.44 -16.85
C ILE A 345 9.18 51.20 -17.31
N THR A 346 8.24 51.47 -16.42
CA THR A 346 6.99 52.18 -16.75
C THR A 346 7.11 53.70 -16.75
N SER A 347 8.17 54.29 -16.20
CA SER A 347 8.37 55.75 -16.14
C SER A 347 9.07 56.36 -17.36
N ASP A 348 9.61 55.54 -18.27
CA ASP A 348 10.34 55.97 -19.48
C ASP A 348 9.51 55.88 -20.78
N VAL A 349 8.16 55.83 -20.68
CA VAL A 349 7.23 55.79 -21.83
C VAL A 349 6.38 57.06 -21.93
#